data_AF-A0A642C2H6-F1
#
_entry.id   AF-A0A642C2H6-F1
#
_cell.length_a   1.000
_cell.length_b   1.000
_cell.length_c   1.000
_cell.angle_alpha   90.00
_cell.angle_beta   90.00
_cell.angle_gamma   90.00
#
_symmetry.space_group_name_H-M   'P 1'
#
loop_
_entity.id
_entity.type
_entity.pdbx_description
1 polymer ?
#
loop_
_entity_poly.entity_id
_entity_poly.type
_entity_poly.pdbx_seq_one_letter_code
_entity_poly.pdbx_strand_id
1 'polypeptide(L)'
;LMIGRKEVNLGDYYTDGGKALSFKGAKASFSLSFVVPDFLTGGDVEYSYMLDGFDKDWTSFSSINEASYLEIPSGSYVLKVRYKKDVFNTEYKVFSIPLYILPPWYLSTVAYVIYLLFFILIAGYLIHLLRKYFLQKRMMQRLLTAESNEALPESASLNRELLNRFTSIYRSCDQLRAENLPYEQRLRIMEQVHETVIATLFRSGTLAVEELKSFFPTEYAITGCMCMKELSIEVLHVLEGQGVVISSVKLALPEDFVYPVYKNALRCMLYWCYLYIGGVKHKSDIVVDVKEEEGRMLLQFSAVDDTLKELYKQLSGSEEEGRRDSKETEEAITTRQLLFSVQAALRQLNVTLHYADREKDHLLTLAFEPASVKETEE
;
A
#
# COMPACT_ATOMS: atom_id res chain seq x y z
N LEU A 1 -28.06 62.14 -10.09
CA LEU A 1 -27.25 60.95 -10.45
C LEU A 1 -27.89 59.76 -9.78
N MET A 2 -28.20 58.71 -10.52
CA MET A 2 -28.66 57.44 -9.93
C MET A 2 -27.49 56.47 -9.93
N ILE A 3 -27.21 55.81 -8.81
CA ILE A 3 -26.27 54.68 -8.76
C ILE A 3 -27.06 53.46 -8.32
N GLY A 4 -27.17 52.45 -9.20
CA GLY A 4 -28.06 51.32 -9.01
C GLY A 4 -29.53 51.73 -8.91
N ARG A 5 -30.10 51.74 -7.69
CA ARG A 5 -31.50 52.15 -7.41
C ARG A 5 -31.62 53.33 -6.45
N LYS A 6 -30.52 54.01 -6.13
CA LYS A 6 -30.50 55.15 -5.20
C LYS A 6 -30.12 56.42 -5.91
N GLU A 7 -30.86 57.48 -5.62
CA GLU A 7 -30.48 58.84 -5.99
C GLU A 7 -29.36 59.31 -5.08
N VAL A 8 -28.27 59.79 -5.69
CA VAL A 8 -27.09 60.26 -4.97
C VAL A 8 -26.68 61.63 -5.46
N ASN A 9 -26.13 62.44 -4.56
CA ASN A 9 -25.63 63.76 -4.90
C ASN A 9 -24.42 63.62 -5.86
N LEU A 10 -24.48 64.32 -6.99
CA LEU A 10 -23.42 64.32 -8.00
C LEU A 10 -22.11 64.92 -7.44
N GLY A 11 -22.21 65.85 -6.48
CA GLY A 11 -21.12 66.51 -5.79
C GLY A 11 -20.11 65.56 -5.14
N ASP A 12 -20.62 64.49 -4.52
CA ASP A 12 -19.81 63.55 -3.72
C ASP A 12 -18.90 62.66 -4.58
N TYR A 13 -19.15 62.61 -5.90
CA TYR A 13 -18.42 61.79 -6.86
C TYR A 13 -17.50 62.62 -7.77
N TYR A 14 -17.46 63.94 -7.61
CA TYR A 14 -16.47 64.76 -8.29
C TYR A 14 -15.09 64.55 -7.70
N THR A 15 -14.10 64.40 -8.57
CA THR A 15 -12.68 64.52 -8.22
C THR A 15 -12.36 65.94 -7.76
N ASP A 16 -11.31 66.12 -6.96
CA ASP A 16 -10.92 67.39 -6.30
C ASP A 16 -10.71 68.60 -7.25
N GLY A 17 -10.79 68.40 -8.58
CA GLY A 17 -10.76 69.44 -9.60
C GLY A 17 -12.12 69.79 -10.24
N GLY A 18 -13.23 69.19 -9.80
CA GLY A 18 -14.61 69.47 -10.27
C GLY A 18 -14.89 69.10 -11.74
N LYS A 19 -13.94 68.45 -12.42
CA LYS A 19 -13.97 68.21 -13.88
C LYS A 19 -14.18 66.75 -14.26
N ALA A 20 -14.06 65.80 -13.33
CA ALA A 20 -14.22 64.37 -13.60
C ALA A 20 -14.99 63.66 -12.49
N LEU A 21 -15.72 62.61 -12.85
CA LEU A 21 -16.49 61.76 -11.94
C LEU A 21 -15.70 60.49 -11.60
N SER A 22 -15.73 60.08 -10.34
CA SER A 22 -14.98 58.92 -9.84
C SER A 22 -15.89 57.95 -9.08
N PHE A 23 -15.95 56.71 -9.55
CA PHE A 23 -16.67 55.62 -8.88
C PHE A 23 -15.69 54.60 -8.32
N LYS A 24 -16.03 53.97 -7.19
CA LYS A 24 -15.24 52.88 -6.58
C LYS A 24 -15.97 51.56 -6.77
N GLY A 25 -15.29 50.54 -7.31
CA GLY A 25 -15.86 49.20 -7.45
C GLY A 25 -15.33 48.44 -8.65
N ALA A 26 -15.55 47.12 -8.67
CA ALA A 26 -15.19 46.28 -9.82
C ALA A 26 -16.11 46.49 -11.03
N LYS A 27 -17.39 46.76 -10.75
CA LYS A 27 -18.43 47.09 -11.72
C LYS A 27 -19.28 48.25 -11.18
N ALA A 28 -19.66 49.18 -12.04
CA ALA A 28 -20.53 50.29 -11.68
C ALA A 28 -21.77 50.32 -12.58
N SER A 29 -22.93 50.60 -11.97
CA SER A 29 -24.18 50.85 -12.68
C SER A 29 -24.67 52.24 -12.29
N PHE A 30 -24.81 53.13 -13.25
CA PHE A 30 -25.20 54.52 -13.01
C PHE A 30 -26.10 55.07 -14.11
N SER A 31 -26.97 56.00 -13.74
CA SER A 31 -27.72 56.83 -14.67
C SER A 31 -27.44 58.31 -14.45
N LEU A 32 -27.17 59.01 -15.53
CA LEU A 32 -26.90 60.44 -15.56
C LEU A 32 -27.96 61.16 -16.38
N SER A 33 -28.67 62.06 -15.73
CA SER A 33 -29.61 62.98 -16.38
C SER A 33 -28.90 64.28 -16.73
N PHE A 34 -29.16 64.81 -17.93
CA PHE A 34 -28.60 66.06 -18.42
C PHE A 34 -29.72 66.98 -18.93
N VAL A 35 -29.46 68.28 -18.94
CA VAL A 35 -30.42 69.26 -19.43
C VAL A 35 -29.66 70.45 -20.03
N VAL A 36 -30.12 70.93 -21.19
CA VAL A 36 -29.64 72.21 -21.73
C VAL A 36 -30.44 73.34 -21.07
N PRO A 37 -29.80 74.32 -20.43
CA PRO A 37 -30.49 75.47 -19.85
C PRO A 37 -30.97 76.41 -20.96
N ASP A 38 -32.14 76.13 -21.54
CA ASP A 38 -32.82 77.00 -22.49
C ASP A 38 -34.18 77.42 -21.92
N PHE A 39 -34.22 78.61 -21.32
CA PHE A 39 -35.41 79.16 -20.64
C PHE A 39 -36.26 80.05 -21.55
N LEU A 40 -35.81 80.32 -22.78
CA LEU A 40 -36.41 81.31 -23.67
C LEU A 40 -37.26 80.70 -24.78
N THR A 41 -37.01 79.44 -25.13
CA THR A 41 -37.66 78.75 -26.26
C THR A 41 -38.05 77.34 -25.82
N GLY A 42 -39.35 77.11 -25.57
CA GLY A 42 -39.87 75.79 -25.19
C GLY A 42 -39.94 74.79 -26.34
N GLY A 43 -38.85 74.63 -27.10
CA GLY A 43 -38.76 73.67 -28.21
C GLY A 43 -38.28 72.29 -27.76
N ASP A 44 -38.67 71.24 -28.49
CA ASP A 44 -38.22 69.87 -28.27
C ASP A 44 -36.72 69.74 -28.55
N VAL A 45 -35.92 69.50 -27.51
CA VAL A 45 -34.48 69.24 -27.62
C VAL A 45 -34.26 67.73 -27.68
N GLU A 46 -33.56 67.28 -28.72
CA GLU A 46 -33.16 65.88 -28.82
C GLU A 46 -31.68 65.72 -28.45
N TYR A 47 -31.39 64.64 -27.73
CA TYR A 47 -30.09 64.32 -27.17
C TYR A 47 -29.54 63.03 -27.77
N SER A 48 -28.22 62.97 -27.91
CA SER A 48 -27.46 61.79 -28.31
C SER A 48 -26.21 61.73 -27.43
N TYR A 49 -25.87 60.54 -26.95
CA TYR A 49 -24.77 60.35 -26.01
C TYR A 49 -23.95 59.12 -26.37
N MET A 50 -22.72 59.07 -25.85
CA MET A 50 -21.77 57.98 -26.06
C MET A 50 -20.79 57.91 -24.89
N LEU A 51 -20.47 56.71 -24.42
CA LEU A 51 -19.41 56.47 -23.46
C LEU A 51 -18.15 55.99 -24.18
N ASP A 52 -17.23 56.91 -24.41
CA ASP A 52 -15.96 56.62 -25.07
C ASP A 52 -15.14 55.64 -24.22
N GLY A 53 -14.73 54.53 -24.84
CA GLY A 53 -14.10 53.37 -24.18
C GLY A 53 -15.06 52.20 -23.87
N PHE A 54 -16.37 52.36 -24.07
CA PHE A 54 -17.38 51.30 -23.92
C PHE A 54 -18.30 51.19 -25.14
N ASP A 55 -18.89 52.31 -25.58
CA ASP A 55 -19.74 52.38 -26.76
C ASP A 55 -18.91 52.54 -28.04
N LYS A 56 -19.37 51.94 -29.16
CA LYS A 56 -18.71 52.06 -30.48
C LYS A 56 -19.19 53.25 -31.29
N ASP A 57 -20.48 53.58 -31.17
CA ASP A 57 -21.15 54.62 -31.93
C ASP A 57 -22.07 55.43 -31.01
N TRP A 58 -22.45 56.62 -31.46
CA TRP A 58 -23.40 57.48 -30.76
C TRP A 58 -24.81 56.88 -30.75
N THR A 59 -25.55 57.09 -29.65
CA THR A 59 -26.97 56.73 -29.59
C THR A 59 -27.82 57.56 -30.56
N SER A 60 -28.96 57.01 -31.00
CA SER A 60 -29.91 57.77 -31.83
C SER A 60 -30.46 58.97 -31.05
N PHE A 61 -30.72 60.05 -31.75
CA PHE A 61 -31.31 61.23 -31.12
C PHE A 61 -32.69 60.90 -30.53
N SER A 62 -32.89 61.28 -29.28
CA SER A 62 -34.12 61.05 -28.53
C SER A 62 -34.43 62.23 -27.61
N SER A 63 -35.70 62.44 -27.28
CA SER A 63 -36.13 63.41 -26.26
C SER A 63 -35.79 62.95 -24.84
N ILE A 64 -35.34 61.70 -24.66
CA ILE A 64 -34.89 61.17 -23.38
C ILE A 64 -33.58 61.83 -22.97
N ASN A 65 -33.58 62.46 -21.80
CA ASN A 65 -32.46 63.22 -21.28
C ASN A 65 -31.67 62.47 -20.17
N GLU A 66 -31.74 61.13 -20.19
CA GLU A 66 -31.08 60.24 -19.24
C GLU A 66 -30.25 59.19 -19.99
N ALA A 67 -28.97 59.08 -19.62
CA ALA A 67 -28.09 58.00 -20.04
C ALA A 67 -27.95 56.99 -18.90
N SER A 68 -28.34 55.74 -19.16
CA SER A 68 -28.28 54.65 -18.18
C SER A 68 -27.28 53.59 -18.63
N TYR A 69 -26.32 53.28 -17.77
CA TYR A 69 -25.33 52.24 -18.00
C TYR A 69 -25.30 51.23 -16.86
N LEU A 70 -25.19 49.95 -17.23
CA LEU A 70 -25.23 48.82 -16.31
C LEU A 70 -23.92 48.03 -16.39
N GLU A 71 -23.39 47.66 -15.23
CA GLU A 71 -22.23 46.76 -15.08
C GLU A 71 -20.97 47.18 -15.86
N ILE A 72 -20.67 48.47 -15.96
CA ILE A 72 -19.44 48.92 -16.61
C ILE A 72 -18.23 48.47 -15.79
N PRO A 73 -17.23 47.80 -16.40
CA PRO A 73 -16.05 47.33 -15.69
C PRO A 73 -15.16 48.50 -15.23
N SER A 74 -14.26 48.23 -14.28
CA SER A 74 -13.28 49.22 -13.82
C SER A 74 -12.36 49.69 -14.96
N GLY A 75 -12.20 51.00 -15.12
CA GLY A 75 -11.49 51.59 -16.25
C GLY A 75 -11.61 53.12 -16.29
N SER A 76 -11.03 53.71 -17.34
CA SER A 76 -11.12 55.14 -17.62
C SER A 76 -12.00 55.34 -18.87
N TYR A 77 -13.06 56.13 -18.74
CA TYR A 77 -14.05 56.38 -19.79
C TYR A 77 -14.29 57.89 -19.96
N VAL A 78 -14.89 58.30 -21.07
CA VAL A 78 -15.33 59.69 -21.26
C VAL A 78 -16.77 59.71 -21.74
N LEU A 79 -17.68 60.24 -20.93
CA LEU A 79 -19.06 60.44 -21.33
C LEU A 79 -19.14 61.68 -22.23
N LYS A 80 -19.62 61.49 -23.45
CA LYS A 80 -19.85 62.56 -24.43
C LYS A 80 -21.35 62.68 -24.68
N VAL A 81 -21.88 63.90 -24.58
CA VAL A 81 -23.29 64.22 -24.82
C VAL A 81 -23.36 65.33 -25.85
N ARG A 82 -24.20 65.16 -26.88
CA ARG A 82 -24.50 66.17 -27.89
C ARG A 82 -26.02 66.38 -27.96
N TYR A 83 -26.43 67.59 -28.29
CA TYR A 83 -27.85 67.91 -28.44
C TYR A 83 -28.10 68.62 -29.76
N LYS A 84 -29.34 68.53 -30.25
CA LYS A 84 -29.85 69.31 -31.39
C LYS A 84 -31.19 69.95 -31.01
N LYS A 85 -31.40 71.18 -31.46
CA LYS A 85 -32.61 71.98 -31.20
C LYS A 85 -33.51 72.15 -32.44
N ASP A 86 -32.97 71.94 -33.63
CA ASP A 86 -33.68 72.02 -34.89
C ASP A 86 -33.16 70.91 -35.81
N VAL A 87 -34.05 70.31 -36.61
CA VAL A 87 -33.76 69.22 -37.55
C VAL A 87 -32.73 69.66 -38.60
N PHE A 88 -32.65 70.96 -38.88
CA PHE A 88 -31.73 71.55 -39.87
C PHE A 88 -30.41 72.08 -39.29
N ASN A 89 -30.21 72.01 -37.97
CA ASN A 89 -28.99 72.54 -37.36
C ASN A 89 -27.82 71.55 -37.51
N THR A 90 -26.73 72.00 -38.14
CA THR A 90 -25.54 71.17 -38.44
C THR A 90 -24.43 71.32 -37.40
N GLU A 91 -24.54 72.27 -36.47
CA GLU A 91 -23.54 72.46 -35.39
C GLU A 91 -24.00 71.81 -34.09
N TYR A 92 -23.40 70.67 -33.75
CA TYR A 92 -23.64 69.98 -32.49
C TYR A 92 -22.63 70.43 -31.43
N LYS A 93 -23.10 71.05 -30.34
CA LYS A 93 -22.25 71.27 -29.17
C LYS A 93 -22.11 69.95 -28.41
N VAL A 94 -20.87 69.54 -28.19
CA VAL A 94 -20.53 68.31 -27.44
C VAL A 94 -20.01 68.69 -26.06
N PHE A 95 -20.64 68.13 -25.04
CA PHE A 95 -20.18 68.19 -23.66
C PHE A 95 -19.48 66.87 -23.30
N SER A 96 -18.31 66.94 -22.69
CA SER A 96 -17.50 65.75 -22.34
C SER A 96 -17.14 65.77 -20.87
N ILE A 97 -17.42 64.67 -20.15
CA ILE A 97 -17.01 64.46 -18.75
C ILE A 97 -16.17 63.19 -18.65
N PRO A 98 -14.91 63.26 -18.18
CA PRO A 98 -14.12 62.09 -17.82
C PRO A 98 -14.73 61.32 -16.64
N LEU A 99 -14.74 60.00 -16.75
CA LEU A 99 -15.30 59.06 -15.79
C LEU A 99 -14.25 58.01 -15.41
N TYR A 100 -13.93 57.90 -14.12
CA TYR A 100 -12.95 56.93 -13.62
C TYR A 100 -13.61 55.93 -12.68
N ILE A 101 -13.61 54.64 -13.05
CA ILE A 101 -14.09 53.56 -12.19
C ILE A 101 -12.86 52.87 -11.59
N LEU A 102 -12.54 53.18 -10.33
CA LEU A 102 -11.35 52.69 -9.66
C LEU A 102 -11.51 51.21 -9.26
N PRO A 103 -10.55 50.35 -9.64
CA PRO A 103 -10.59 48.95 -9.25
C PRO A 103 -10.47 48.80 -7.72
N PRO A 104 -11.08 47.76 -7.12
CA PRO A 104 -10.94 47.48 -5.70
C PRO A 104 -9.48 47.21 -5.28
N TRP A 105 -9.15 47.56 -4.04
CA TRP A 105 -7.80 47.45 -3.49
C TRP A 105 -7.20 46.03 -3.55
N TYR A 106 -8.03 45.00 -3.45
CA TYR A 106 -7.62 43.59 -3.50
C TYR A 106 -7.22 43.10 -4.91
N LEU A 107 -7.52 43.87 -5.95
CA LEU A 107 -7.15 43.61 -7.35
C LEU A 107 -5.92 44.43 -7.79
N SER A 108 -5.35 45.24 -6.89
CA SER A 108 -4.15 46.03 -7.17
C SER A 108 -2.92 45.12 -7.37
N THR A 109 -1.96 45.56 -8.18
CA THR A 109 -0.65 44.90 -8.34
C THR A 109 0.06 44.70 -7.00
N VAL A 110 -0.10 45.65 -6.07
CA VAL A 110 0.43 45.54 -4.70
C VAL A 110 -0.20 44.38 -3.94
N ALA A 111 -1.50 44.13 -4.11
CA ALA A 111 -2.18 43.01 -3.45
C ALA A 111 -1.67 41.66 -3.97
N TYR A 112 -1.40 41.54 -5.26
CA TYR A 112 -0.78 40.33 -5.83
C TYR A 112 0.62 40.05 -5.25
N VAL A 113 1.44 41.08 -5.06
CA VAL A 113 2.76 40.94 -4.41
C VAL A 113 2.61 40.46 -2.97
N ILE A 114 1.64 40.99 -2.22
CA ILE A 114 1.36 40.55 -0.85
C ILE A 114 0.90 39.08 -0.82
N TYR A 115 0.03 38.66 -1.74
CA TYR A 115 -0.39 37.25 -1.83
C TYR A 115 0.77 36.32 -2.14
N LEU A 116 1.67 36.72 -3.05
CA LEU A 116 2.88 35.95 -3.36
C LEU A 116 3.78 35.81 -2.13
N LEU A 117 4.00 36.90 -1.39
CA LEU A 117 4.78 36.88 -0.16
C LEU A 117 4.17 35.95 0.89
N PHE A 118 2.85 36.01 1.07
CA PHE A 118 2.12 35.16 2.01
C PHE A 118 2.20 33.69 1.63
N PHE A 119 2.10 33.39 0.33
CA PHE A 119 2.26 32.04 -0.20
C PHE A 119 3.66 31.48 0.08
N ILE A 120 4.72 32.25 -0.17
CA ILE A 120 6.10 31.85 0.11
C ILE A 120 6.30 31.59 1.61
N LEU A 121 5.72 32.44 2.48
CA LEU A 121 5.80 32.28 3.92
C LEU A 121 5.14 30.97 4.38
N ILE A 122 3.94 30.67 3.88
CA ILE A 122 3.22 29.42 4.19
C ILE A 122 3.99 28.21 3.69
N ALA A 123 4.49 28.25 2.45
CA ALA A 123 5.27 27.15 1.87
C ALA A 123 6.55 26.89 2.68
N GLY A 124 7.28 27.95 3.05
CA GLY A 124 8.46 27.85 3.91
C GLY A 124 8.14 27.27 5.29
N TYR A 125 7.04 27.71 5.90
CA TYR A 125 6.58 27.18 7.19
C TYR A 125 6.21 25.69 7.10
N LEU A 126 5.50 25.27 6.04
CA LEU A 126 5.12 23.88 5.83
C LEU A 126 6.35 22.98 5.62
N ILE A 127 7.32 23.43 4.82
CA ILE A 127 8.59 22.72 4.63
C ILE A 127 9.34 22.59 5.96
N HIS A 128 9.38 23.66 6.77
CA HIS A 128 10.00 23.63 8.09
C HIS A 128 9.31 22.61 9.02
N LEU A 129 7.97 22.56 9.02
CA LEU A 129 7.21 21.61 9.81
C LEU A 129 7.46 20.17 9.38
N LEU A 130 7.44 19.90 8.07
CA LEU A 130 7.75 18.59 7.51
C LEU A 130 9.17 18.16 7.86
N ARG A 131 10.16 19.07 7.72
CA ARG A 131 11.55 18.80 8.08
C ARG A 131 11.67 18.45 9.56
N LYS A 132 11.02 19.21 10.45
CA LYS A 132 10.96 18.91 11.89
C LYS A 132 10.36 17.53 12.17
N TYR A 133 9.24 17.20 11.51
CA TYR A 133 8.57 15.91 11.65
C TYR A 133 9.45 14.74 11.18
N PHE A 134 10.11 14.87 10.03
CA PHE A 134 11.03 13.85 9.53
C PHE A 134 12.28 13.71 10.41
N LEU A 135 12.83 14.80 10.95
CA LEU A 135 13.93 14.72 11.92
C LEU A 135 13.50 14.00 13.20
N GLN A 136 12.33 14.31 13.75
CA GLN A 136 11.79 13.64 14.93
C GLN A 136 11.56 12.15 14.69
N LYS A 137 11.03 11.77 13.52
CA LYS A 137 10.90 10.36 13.15
C LYS A 137 12.25 9.65 13.07
N ARG A 138 13.25 10.27 12.46
CA ARG A 138 14.61 9.71 12.38
C ARG A 138 15.26 9.57 13.75
N MET A 139 15.06 10.54 14.65
CA MET A 139 15.53 10.44 16.03
C MET A 139 14.82 9.33 16.80
N MET A 140 13.49 9.21 16.66
CA MET A 140 12.73 8.14 17.28
C MET A 140 13.17 6.77 16.78
N GLN A 141 13.38 6.60 15.47
CA GLN A 141 13.92 5.36 14.91
C GLN A 141 15.33 5.06 15.43
N ARG A 142 16.18 6.08 15.58
CA ARG A 142 17.52 5.92 16.17
C ARG A 142 17.46 5.53 17.64
N LEU A 143 16.49 6.06 18.40
CA LEU A 143 16.30 5.69 19.80
C LEU A 143 15.74 4.28 19.92
N LEU A 144 14.77 3.88 19.10
CA LEU A 144 14.25 2.51 19.09
C LEU A 144 15.31 1.49 18.66
N THR A 145 16.17 1.84 17.71
CA THR A 145 17.29 0.98 17.30
C THR A 145 18.42 1.00 18.31
N ALA A 146 18.72 2.12 18.96
CA ALA A 146 19.69 2.20 20.05
C ALA A 146 19.19 1.43 21.29
N GLU A 147 17.92 1.56 21.66
CA GLU A 147 17.28 0.80 22.73
C GLU A 147 17.15 -0.68 22.36
N SER A 148 16.90 -1.03 21.10
CA SER A 148 16.97 -2.43 20.64
C SER A 148 18.40 -3.00 20.61
N ASN A 149 19.43 -2.12 20.53
CA ASN A 149 20.84 -2.51 20.56
C ASN A 149 21.41 -2.47 21.99
N GLU A 150 20.89 -1.63 22.89
CA GLU A 150 21.29 -1.46 24.30
C GLU A 150 20.45 -2.31 25.27
N ALA A 151 19.16 -2.53 25.00
CA ALA A 151 18.43 -3.64 25.59
C ALA A 151 19.10 -4.90 25.06
N LEU A 152 19.82 -5.59 25.96
CA LEU A 152 20.46 -6.91 25.81
C LEU A 152 20.33 -7.45 24.38
N PRO A 153 21.44 -7.59 23.62
CA PRO A 153 21.38 -7.93 22.20
C PRO A 153 20.36 -9.02 22.00
N GLU A 154 19.51 -8.96 20.97
CA GLU A 154 18.44 -9.94 20.73
C GLU A 154 18.90 -11.40 20.96
N SER A 155 20.18 -11.67 20.70
CA SER A 155 20.89 -12.90 21.08
C SER A 155 20.90 -13.24 22.58
N ALA A 156 21.12 -12.30 23.50
CA ALA A 156 21.10 -12.49 24.94
C ALA A 156 19.69 -12.75 25.51
N SER A 157 18.64 -12.13 24.97
CA SER A 157 17.25 -12.43 25.37
C SER A 157 16.80 -13.80 24.84
N LEU A 158 17.15 -14.11 23.58
CA LEU A 158 16.97 -15.42 22.95
C LEU A 158 17.74 -16.50 23.71
N ASN A 159 19.02 -16.27 24.04
CA ASN A 159 19.87 -17.20 24.80
C ASN A 159 19.31 -17.46 26.19
N ARG A 160 18.75 -16.44 26.86
CA ARG A 160 18.11 -16.61 28.17
C ARG A 160 16.84 -17.45 28.09
N GLU A 161 16.05 -17.28 27.03
CA GLU A 161 14.86 -18.11 26.81
C GLU A 161 15.23 -19.56 26.44
N LEU A 162 16.23 -19.75 25.57
CA LEU A 162 16.81 -21.06 25.24
C LEU A 162 17.32 -21.76 26.51
N LEU A 163 18.09 -21.07 27.36
CA LEU A 163 18.56 -21.61 28.63
C LEU A 163 17.40 -22.05 29.53
N ASN A 164 16.32 -21.26 29.61
CA ASN A 164 15.16 -21.60 30.42
C ASN A 164 14.48 -22.89 29.92
N ARG A 165 14.35 -23.06 28.60
CA ARG A 165 13.76 -24.26 27.99
C ARG A 165 14.65 -25.49 28.18
N PHE A 166 15.97 -25.36 27.99
CA PHE A 166 16.92 -26.44 28.31
C PHE A 166 16.93 -26.80 29.79
N THR A 167 16.78 -25.81 30.68
CA THR A 167 16.66 -26.05 32.13
C THR A 167 15.36 -26.79 32.46
N SER A 168 14.27 -26.50 31.75
CA SER A 168 13.01 -27.25 31.87
C SER A 168 13.19 -28.71 31.46
N ILE A 169 13.81 -28.95 30.30
CA ILE A 169 14.10 -30.32 29.81
C ILE A 169 14.97 -31.07 30.82
N TYR A 170 16.04 -30.44 31.32
CA TYR A 170 16.94 -31.06 32.31
C TYR A 170 16.21 -31.44 33.60
N ARG A 171 15.34 -30.56 34.12
CA ARG A 171 14.51 -30.87 35.29
C ARG A 171 13.54 -32.02 35.03
N SER A 172 12.91 -32.06 33.86
CA SER A 172 12.03 -33.16 33.47
C SER A 172 12.79 -34.50 33.38
N CYS A 173 14.01 -34.50 32.82
CA CYS A 173 14.87 -35.68 32.80
C CYS A 173 15.28 -36.14 34.21
N ASP A 174 15.59 -35.22 35.12
CA ASP A 174 15.93 -35.55 36.50
C ASP A 174 14.73 -36.14 37.27
N GLN A 175 13.52 -35.61 37.02
CA GLN A 175 12.28 -36.17 37.56
C GLN A 175 11.99 -37.59 37.04
N LEU A 176 12.30 -37.87 35.77
CA LEU A 176 12.16 -39.21 35.20
C LEU A 176 13.15 -40.22 35.80
N ARG A 177 14.29 -39.74 36.30
CA ARG A 177 15.32 -40.57 36.94
C ARG A 177 14.97 -40.98 38.38
N ALA A 178 13.95 -40.37 38.98
CA ALA A 178 13.48 -40.77 40.30
C ALA A 178 12.79 -42.15 40.24
N GLU A 179 13.31 -43.12 41.00
CA GLU A 179 12.97 -44.55 40.88
C GLU A 179 11.47 -44.88 41.15
N ASN A 180 10.73 -44.01 41.86
CA ASN A 180 9.37 -44.29 42.33
C ASN A 180 8.24 -43.58 41.54
N LEU A 181 8.47 -43.18 40.29
CA LEU A 181 7.44 -42.49 39.50
C LEU A 181 6.41 -43.47 38.86
N PRO A 182 5.09 -43.25 39.03
CA PRO A 182 4.05 -44.00 38.34
C PRO A 182 4.10 -43.80 36.81
N TYR A 183 3.65 -44.80 36.05
CA TYR A 183 3.69 -44.80 34.58
C TYR A 183 3.04 -43.57 33.94
N GLU A 184 1.83 -43.19 34.36
CA GLU A 184 1.14 -42.00 33.84
C GLU A 184 1.94 -40.71 34.07
N GLN A 185 2.68 -40.63 35.18
CA GLN A 185 3.46 -39.45 35.54
C GLN A 185 4.73 -39.38 34.68
N ARG A 186 5.33 -40.52 34.34
CA ARG A 186 6.43 -40.59 33.36
C ARG A 186 5.96 -40.16 31.98
N LEU A 187 4.79 -40.62 31.54
CA LEU A 187 4.24 -40.26 30.23
C LEU A 187 4.01 -38.75 30.10
N ARG A 188 3.40 -38.11 31.11
CA ARG A 188 3.20 -36.64 31.11
C ARG A 188 4.50 -35.86 31.08
N ILE A 189 5.52 -36.30 31.81
CA ILE A 189 6.82 -35.63 31.79
C ILE A 189 7.48 -35.80 30.42
N MET A 190 7.33 -36.97 29.79
CA MET A 190 7.83 -37.23 28.44
C MET A 190 7.14 -36.34 27.39
N GLU A 191 5.81 -36.17 27.48
CA GLU A 191 5.03 -35.25 26.64
C GLU A 191 5.47 -33.79 26.85
N GLN A 192 5.70 -33.38 28.10
CA GLN A 192 6.20 -32.04 28.41
C GLN A 192 7.58 -31.77 27.81
N VAL A 193 8.48 -32.77 27.82
CA VAL A 193 9.78 -32.68 27.14
C VAL A 193 9.57 -32.57 25.63
N HIS A 194 8.69 -33.39 25.05
CA HIS A 194 8.40 -33.37 23.62
C HIS A 194 7.87 -32.00 23.17
N GLU A 195 6.85 -31.47 23.84
CA GLU A 195 6.28 -30.14 23.59
C GLU A 195 7.32 -29.03 23.73
N THR A 196 8.14 -29.08 24.78
CA THR A 196 9.18 -28.07 25.00
C THR A 196 10.19 -28.07 23.86
N VAL A 197 10.61 -29.25 23.38
CA VAL A 197 11.55 -29.41 22.26
C VAL A 197 10.94 -28.91 20.95
N ILE A 198 9.71 -29.31 20.61
CA ILE A 198 8.98 -28.86 19.42
C ILE A 198 8.84 -27.33 19.45
N ALA A 199 8.42 -26.74 20.56
CA ALA A 199 8.28 -25.29 20.68
C ALA A 199 9.60 -24.53 20.51
N THR A 200 10.76 -25.12 20.89
CA THR A 200 12.09 -24.52 20.60
C THR A 200 12.47 -24.61 19.13
N LEU A 201 12.22 -25.75 18.49
CA LEU A 201 12.65 -26.02 17.11
C LEU A 201 11.86 -25.23 16.09
N PHE A 202 10.59 -24.90 16.36
CA PHE A 202 9.70 -24.26 15.38
C PHE A 202 9.49 -22.76 15.60
N ARG A 203 10.32 -22.09 16.41
CA ARG A 203 10.22 -20.63 16.63
C ARG A 203 11.10 -19.85 15.65
N SER A 204 10.53 -18.82 15.04
CA SER A 204 11.16 -18.00 13.99
C SER A 204 12.51 -17.38 14.39
N GLY A 205 12.69 -17.01 15.66
CA GLY A 205 13.92 -16.39 16.17
C GLY A 205 15.07 -17.35 16.51
N THR A 206 14.79 -18.61 16.85
CA THR A 206 15.84 -19.61 17.17
C THR A 206 16.45 -20.24 15.92
N LEU A 207 15.70 -20.26 14.82
CA LEU A 207 16.12 -20.80 13.52
C LEU A 207 17.00 -19.85 12.68
N ALA A 208 17.24 -18.63 13.17
CA ALA A 208 18.14 -17.65 12.53
C ALA A 208 19.62 -17.85 12.89
N VAL A 209 19.92 -18.72 13.86
CA VAL A 209 21.30 -18.99 14.29
C VAL A 209 21.91 -20.04 13.38
N GLU A 210 22.96 -19.67 12.65
CA GLU A 210 23.65 -20.52 11.68
C GLU A 210 24.27 -21.78 12.32
N GLU A 211 24.55 -21.74 13.63
CA GLU A 211 24.98 -22.88 14.46
C GLU A 211 23.86 -23.90 14.71
N LEU A 212 22.58 -23.57 14.50
CA LEU A 212 21.46 -24.53 14.70
C LEU A 212 21.24 -25.49 13.52
N LYS A 213 21.97 -25.31 12.40
CA LYS A 213 22.07 -26.34 11.34
C LYS A 213 22.62 -27.68 11.87
N SER A 214 23.32 -27.68 13.01
CA SER A 214 23.78 -28.89 13.69
C SER A 214 22.78 -29.48 14.71
N PHE A 215 21.65 -28.81 14.96
CA PHE A 215 20.64 -29.22 15.95
C PHE A 215 19.39 -29.85 15.33
N PHE A 216 19.31 -29.97 14.00
CA PHE A 216 18.33 -30.86 13.39
C PHE A 216 18.57 -32.28 13.92
N PRO A 217 17.50 -33.02 14.30
CA PRO A 217 17.65 -34.27 15.03
C PRO A 217 18.55 -35.23 14.26
N THR A 218 19.75 -35.47 14.77
CA THR A 218 20.70 -36.45 14.22
C THR A 218 20.18 -37.88 14.31
N GLU A 219 19.09 -38.10 15.05
CA GLU A 219 18.35 -39.36 15.11
C GLU A 219 16.84 -39.09 15.02
N TYR A 220 16.17 -39.60 13.99
CA TYR A 220 14.73 -39.75 13.98
C TYR A 220 14.38 -41.00 14.79
N ALA A 221 13.86 -40.85 16.01
CA ALA A 221 13.66 -41.98 16.92
C ALA A 221 12.31 -42.71 16.74
N ILE A 222 11.29 -42.03 16.21
CA ILE A 222 9.93 -42.59 16.10
C ILE A 222 9.76 -43.26 14.75
N THR A 223 10.08 -44.56 14.70
CA THR A 223 9.77 -45.44 13.58
C THR A 223 8.38 -46.04 13.73
N GLY A 224 7.66 -46.20 12.64
CA GLY A 224 6.47 -47.04 12.64
C GLY A 224 5.95 -47.29 11.24
N CYS A 225 5.11 -48.32 11.13
CA CYS A 225 4.37 -48.64 9.93
C CYS A 225 3.26 -47.59 9.74
N MET A 226 3.31 -46.81 8.66
CA MET A 226 2.31 -45.79 8.37
C MET A 226 1.59 -46.11 7.06
N CYS A 227 0.27 -45.92 7.03
CA CYS A 227 -0.50 -45.94 5.80
C CYS A 227 -0.24 -44.64 5.03
N MET A 228 0.30 -44.76 3.80
CA MET A 228 0.68 -43.59 3.00
C MET A 228 -0.54 -42.74 2.60
N LYS A 229 -1.66 -43.39 2.31
CA LYS A 229 -2.89 -42.70 1.91
C LYS A 229 -3.46 -41.85 3.06
N GLU A 230 -3.59 -42.43 4.25
CA GLU A 230 -4.07 -41.72 5.44
C GLU A 230 -3.16 -40.54 5.79
N LEU A 231 -1.85 -40.74 5.75
CA LEU A 231 -0.86 -39.70 6.03
C LEU A 231 -0.96 -38.53 5.06
N SER A 232 -1.08 -38.82 3.76
CA SER A 232 -1.26 -37.78 2.75
C SER A 232 -2.56 -37.00 2.94
N ILE A 233 -3.67 -37.68 3.28
CA ILE A 233 -4.96 -37.02 3.56
C ILE A 233 -4.86 -36.12 4.80
N GLU A 234 -4.23 -36.59 5.88
CA GLU A 234 -4.03 -35.81 7.11
C GLU A 234 -3.29 -34.49 6.82
N VAL A 235 -2.20 -34.57 6.05
CA VAL A 235 -1.39 -33.40 5.68
C VAL A 235 -2.17 -32.43 4.78
N LEU A 236 -2.93 -32.95 3.79
CA LEU A 236 -3.78 -32.12 2.92
C LEU A 236 -4.86 -31.39 3.72
N HIS A 237 -5.52 -32.06 4.67
CA HIS A 237 -6.54 -31.46 5.51
C HIS A 237 -5.97 -30.32 6.40
N VAL A 238 -4.75 -30.49 6.92
CA VAL A 238 -4.06 -29.42 7.67
C VAL A 238 -3.82 -28.20 6.79
N LEU A 239 -3.38 -28.41 5.55
CA LEU A 239 -3.13 -27.32 4.59
C LEU A 239 -4.43 -26.64 4.12
N GLU A 240 -5.52 -27.38 3.91
CA GLU A 240 -6.84 -26.80 3.61
C GLU A 240 -7.33 -25.92 4.76
N GLY A 241 -7.14 -26.35 6.01
CA GLY A 241 -7.44 -25.56 7.21
C GLY A 241 -6.62 -24.26 7.31
N GLN A 242 -5.46 -24.20 6.66
CA GLN A 242 -4.60 -23.01 6.56
C GLN A 242 -4.97 -22.11 5.35
N GLY A 243 -5.98 -22.47 4.56
CA GLY A 243 -6.45 -21.69 3.41
C GLY A 243 -5.64 -21.88 2.13
N VAL A 244 -4.81 -22.93 2.04
CA VAL A 244 -4.05 -23.27 0.83
C VAL A 244 -4.98 -23.94 -0.19
N VAL A 245 -4.89 -23.56 -1.47
CA VAL A 245 -5.69 -24.16 -2.55
C VAL A 245 -5.00 -25.42 -3.05
N ILE A 246 -5.53 -26.60 -2.69
CA ILE A 246 -4.89 -27.90 -3.01
C ILE A 246 -5.70 -28.74 -4.01
N SER A 247 -6.67 -28.14 -4.70
CA SER A 247 -7.53 -28.83 -5.66
C SER A 247 -6.79 -29.48 -6.84
N SER A 248 -5.51 -29.14 -7.04
CA SER A 248 -4.62 -29.71 -8.05
C SER A 248 -3.97 -31.03 -7.65
N VAL A 249 -3.99 -31.45 -6.38
CA VAL A 249 -3.32 -32.69 -5.94
C VAL A 249 -4.30 -33.86 -5.97
N LYS A 250 -4.01 -34.87 -6.81
CA LYS A 250 -4.77 -36.12 -6.92
C LYS A 250 -3.96 -37.27 -6.32
N LEU A 251 -4.50 -37.90 -5.28
CA LEU A 251 -3.87 -39.07 -4.65
C LEU A 251 -4.29 -40.35 -5.39
N ALA A 252 -3.32 -41.04 -6.01
CA ALA A 252 -3.47 -42.37 -6.60
C ALA A 252 -2.85 -43.45 -5.69
N LEU A 253 -2.96 -43.28 -4.36
CA LEU A 253 -2.33 -44.13 -3.36
C LEU A 253 -3.20 -45.37 -3.04
N PRO A 254 -2.63 -46.60 -2.98
CA PRO A 254 -3.37 -47.79 -2.53
C PRO A 254 -3.83 -47.66 -1.06
N GLU A 255 -5.02 -48.19 -0.74
CA GLU A 255 -5.59 -48.08 0.63
C GLU A 255 -4.81 -48.90 1.67
N ASP A 256 -4.26 -50.03 1.25
CA ASP A 256 -3.58 -50.99 2.14
C ASP A 256 -2.05 -50.82 2.15
N PHE A 257 -1.51 -49.78 1.51
CA PHE A 257 -0.05 -49.61 1.43
C PHE A 257 0.51 -49.05 2.74
N VAL A 258 1.22 -49.92 3.47
CA VAL A 258 1.86 -49.63 4.75
C VAL A 258 3.36 -49.84 4.65
N TYR A 259 4.15 -48.85 5.07
CA TYR A 259 5.61 -48.93 4.98
C TYR A 259 6.28 -48.43 6.27
N PRO A 260 7.40 -49.06 6.71
CA PRO A 260 8.13 -48.64 7.91
C PRO A 260 8.89 -47.33 7.62
N VAL A 261 8.46 -46.26 8.27
CA VAL A 261 9.00 -44.91 8.06
C VAL A 261 9.27 -44.19 9.37
N TYR A 262 10.11 -43.16 9.29
CA TYR A 262 10.25 -42.18 10.35
C TYR A 262 9.06 -41.22 10.28
N LYS A 263 8.11 -41.39 11.22
CA LYS A 263 6.78 -40.77 11.17
C LYS A 263 6.84 -39.25 10.94
N ASN A 264 7.68 -38.57 11.71
CA ASN A 264 7.79 -37.11 11.66
C ASN A 264 8.54 -36.62 10.43
N ALA A 265 9.59 -37.33 10.00
CA ALA A 265 10.36 -36.95 8.82
C ALA A 265 9.49 -36.98 7.56
N LEU A 266 8.75 -38.08 7.38
CA LEU A 266 7.88 -38.24 6.23
C LEU A 266 6.74 -37.22 6.23
N ARG A 267 6.11 -36.95 7.38
CA ARG A 267 5.09 -35.90 7.52
C ARG A 267 5.61 -34.52 7.10
N CYS A 268 6.79 -34.14 7.58
CA CYS A 268 7.41 -32.86 7.21
C CYS A 268 7.72 -32.77 5.71
N MET A 269 8.23 -33.86 5.11
CA MET A 269 8.50 -33.93 3.67
C MET A 269 7.23 -33.76 2.84
N LEU A 270 6.17 -34.51 3.17
CA LEU A 270 4.88 -34.42 2.48
C LEU A 270 4.26 -33.03 2.64
N TYR A 271 4.29 -32.47 3.86
CA TYR A 271 3.76 -31.13 4.15
C TYR A 271 4.44 -30.07 3.30
N TRP A 272 5.77 -30.06 3.21
CA TRP A 272 6.48 -29.09 2.38
C TRP A 272 6.20 -29.29 0.88
N CYS A 273 6.20 -30.52 0.39
CA CYS A 273 5.90 -30.81 -1.01
C CYS A 273 4.49 -30.33 -1.39
N TYR A 274 3.48 -30.60 -0.56
CA TYR A 274 2.10 -30.15 -0.81
C TYR A 274 1.93 -28.65 -0.61
N LEU A 275 2.64 -28.02 0.33
CA LEU A 275 2.64 -26.57 0.51
C LEU A 275 3.23 -25.87 -0.73
N TYR A 276 4.35 -26.39 -1.25
CA TYR A 276 4.97 -25.87 -2.46
C TYR A 276 4.03 -25.99 -3.66
N ILE A 277 3.39 -27.16 -3.82
CA ILE A 277 2.38 -27.41 -4.85
C ILE A 277 1.15 -26.50 -4.67
N GLY A 278 0.66 -26.28 -3.46
CA GLY A 278 -0.48 -25.39 -3.23
C GLY A 278 -0.17 -23.90 -3.46
N GLY A 279 1.09 -23.49 -3.31
CA GLY A 279 1.54 -22.11 -3.42
C GLY A 279 1.80 -21.64 -4.86
N VAL A 280 2.13 -22.55 -5.77
CA VAL A 280 2.38 -22.20 -7.18
C VAL A 280 1.06 -22.23 -7.94
N LYS A 281 0.78 -21.19 -8.74
CA LYS A 281 -0.40 -21.14 -9.63
C LYS A 281 -0.23 -22.16 -10.77
N HIS A 282 -0.54 -23.41 -10.49
CA HIS A 282 -0.42 -24.51 -11.45
C HIS A 282 -1.50 -24.47 -12.53
N LYS A 283 -1.16 -25.02 -13.71
CA LYS A 283 -2.10 -25.19 -14.83
C LYS A 283 -2.59 -26.64 -14.98
N SER A 284 -1.94 -27.61 -14.33
CA SER A 284 -2.27 -29.03 -14.41
C SER A 284 -2.37 -29.70 -13.05
N ASP A 285 -3.12 -30.81 -13.00
CA ASP A 285 -3.22 -31.66 -11.83
C ASP A 285 -1.93 -32.46 -11.63
N ILE A 286 -1.50 -32.59 -10.37
CA ILE A 286 -0.35 -33.40 -9.95
C ILE A 286 -0.88 -34.68 -9.32
N VAL A 287 -0.48 -35.82 -9.88
CA VAL A 287 -0.85 -37.14 -9.35
C VAL A 287 0.27 -37.66 -8.47
N VAL A 288 -0.07 -38.09 -7.26
CA VAL A 288 0.85 -38.69 -6.28
C VAL A 288 0.57 -40.18 -6.18
N ASP A 289 1.56 -41.00 -6.51
CA ASP A 289 1.52 -42.46 -6.51
C ASP A 289 2.62 -43.02 -5.59
N VAL A 290 2.43 -44.23 -5.07
CA VAL A 290 3.43 -44.92 -4.25
C VAL A 290 3.54 -46.37 -4.72
N LYS A 291 4.78 -46.81 -4.93
CA LYS A 291 5.12 -48.20 -5.26
C LYS A 291 6.23 -48.71 -4.37
N GLU A 292 6.32 -50.01 -4.24
CA GLU A 292 7.46 -50.68 -3.61
C GLU A 292 8.24 -51.45 -4.67
N GLU A 293 9.52 -51.13 -4.83
CA GLU A 293 10.44 -51.82 -5.72
C GLU A 293 11.70 -52.20 -4.94
N GLU A 294 12.10 -53.47 -5.01
CA GLU A 294 13.31 -53.98 -4.32
C GLU A 294 13.35 -53.68 -2.81
N GLY A 295 12.19 -53.65 -2.14
CA GLY A 295 12.08 -53.33 -0.71
C GLY A 295 12.30 -51.86 -0.37
N ARG A 296 12.29 -50.96 -1.37
CA ARG A 296 12.32 -49.50 -1.21
C ARG A 296 10.96 -48.91 -1.57
N MET A 297 10.49 -47.95 -0.79
CA MET A 297 9.29 -47.19 -1.12
C MET A 297 9.64 -46.09 -2.13
N LEU A 298 8.99 -46.12 -3.28
CA LEU A 298 9.07 -45.10 -4.32
C LEU A 298 7.83 -44.20 -4.25
N LEU A 299 8.01 -42.99 -3.74
CA LEU A 299 7.00 -41.93 -3.79
C LEU A 299 7.15 -41.17 -5.11
N GLN A 300 6.13 -41.25 -5.97
CA GLN A 300 6.14 -40.73 -7.33
C GLN A 300 5.18 -39.55 -7.44
N PHE A 301 5.67 -38.43 -7.97
CA PHE A 301 4.87 -37.28 -8.36
C PHE A 301 4.90 -37.18 -9.89
N SER A 302 3.74 -37.18 -10.53
CA SER A 302 3.61 -36.99 -11.99
C SER A 302 2.79 -35.76 -12.33
N ALA A 303 3.31 -34.94 -13.25
CA ALA A 303 2.67 -33.70 -13.70
C ALA A 303 2.93 -33.49 -15.20
N VAL A 304 2.02 -32.75 -15.85
CA VAL A 304 2.15 -32.40 -17.28
C VAL A 304 3.00 -31.13 -17.48
N ASP A 305 3.26 -30.37 -16.41
CA ASP A 305 4.00 -29.10 -16.45
C ASP A 305 5.39 -29.17 -15.78
N ASP A 306 6.24 -28.18 -16.08
CA ASP A 306 7.63 -28.04 -15.58
C ASP A 306 7.74 -27.88 -14.05
N THR A 307 6.63 -27.96 -13.30
CA THR A 307 6.58 -27.67 -11.86
C THR A 307 7.40 -28.67 -11.04
N LEU A 308 7.41 -29.93 -11.47
CA LEU A 308 8.21 -30.97 -10.85
C LEU A 308 9.71 -30.78 -11.06
N LYS A 309 10.10 -30.09 -12.13
CA LYS A 309 11.51 -29.72 -12.38
C LYS A 309 12.01 -28.73 -11.35
N GLU A 310 11.18 -27.73 -11.04
CA GLU A 310 11.52 -26.73 -10.02
C GLU A 310 11.46 -27.34 -8.62
N LEU A 311 10.46 -28.18 -8.32
CA LEU A 311 10.40 -28.92 -7.06
C LEU A 311 11.63 -29.82 -6.86
N TYR A 312 12.09 -30.51 -7.91
CA TYR A 312 13.33 -31.28 -7.89
C TYR A 312 14.58 -30.41 -7.61
N LYS A 313 14.69 -29.24 -8.25
CA LYS A 313 15.80 -28.30 -8.00
C LYS A 313 15.85 -27.84 -6.54
N GLN A 314 14.68 -27.51 -5.98
CA GLN A 314 14.54 -27.09 -4.58
C GLN A 314 14.91 -28.23 -3.62
N LEU A 315 14.44 -29.45 -3.85
CA LEU A 315 14.78 -30.61 -3.00
C LEU A 315 16.25 -31.04 -3.12
N SER A 316 16.86 -30.91 -4.30
CA SER A 316 18.27 -31.24 -4.53
C SER A 316 19.24 -30.18 -3.98
N GLY A 317 18.75 -28.97 -3.68
CA GLY A 317 19.55 -27.88 -3.10
C GLY A 317 20.48 -27.19 -4.11
N SER A 318 20.12 -27.19 -5.40
CA SER A 318 21.03 -26.77 -6.48
C SER A 318 21.05 -25.25 -6.78
N GLU A 319 20.17 -24.42 -6.20
CA GLU A 319 20.05 -23.00 -6.62
C GLU A 319 19.92 -21.92 -5.51
N GLU A 320 20.18 -22.20 -4.23
CA GLU A 320 19.97 -21.22 -3.16
C GLU A 320 21.23 -20.62 -2.51
N GLU A 321 22.17 -20.10 -3.31
CA GLU A 321 23.23 -19.22 -2.80
C GLU A 321 23.04 -17.73 -3.16
N GLY A 322 21.95 -17.34 -3.84
CA GLY A 322 21.91 -16.01 -4.47
C GLY A 322 20.56 -15.34 -4.65
N ARG A 323 19.83 -15.03 -3.56
CA ARG A 323 19.01 -13.80 -3.45
C ARG A 323 18.45 -13.69 -2.03
N ARG A 324 18.97 -12.73 -1.28
CA ARG A 324 18.27 -12.13 -0.13
C ARG A 324 17.57 -10.91 -0.70
N ASP A 325 16.26 -10.96 -0.89
CA ASP A 325 15.55 -9.74 -1.24
C ASP A 325 15.21 -9.00 0.06
N SER A 326 15.47 -7.69 0.10
CA SER A 326 15.36 -6.85 1.32
C SER A 326 13.92 -6.68 1.84
N LYS A 327 12.98 -7.47 1.34
CA LYS A 327 11.53 -7.36 1.50
C LYS A 327 10.84 -8.73 1.61
N GLU A 328 11.54 -9.76 2.06
CA GLU A 328 10.93 -11.07 2.32
C GLU A 328 9.88 -10.95 3.44
N THR A 329 8.65 -11.42 3.17
CA THR A 329 7.59 -11.56 4.16
C THR A 329 7.93 -12.67 5.15
N GLU A 330 7.42 -12.58 6.38
CA GLU A 330 7.64 -13.60 7.43
C GLU A 330 7.27 -15.01 6.96
N GLU A 331 6.22 -15.15 6.16
CA GLU A 331 5.79 -16.40 5.51
C GLU A 331 6.79 -16.98 4.49
N ALA A 332 7.54 -16.11 3.79
CA ALA A 332 8.56 -16.56 2.84
C ALA A 332 9.78 -17.12 3.57
N ILE A 333 10.13 -16.50 4.70
CA ILE A 333 11.23 -16.93 5.57
C ILE A 333 10.92 -18.30 6.19
N THR A 334 9.70 -18.50 6.71
CA THR A 334 9.30 -19.79 7.31
C THR A 334 9.24 -20.92 6.28
N THR A 335 8.73 -20.65 5.08
CA THR A 335 8.67 -21.63 3.98
C THR A 335 10.07 -22.08 3.53
N ARG A 336 11.02 -21.13 3.48
CA ARG A 336 12.42 -21.40 3.14
C ARG A 336 13.15 -22.18 4.24
N GLN A 337 12.88 -21.87 5.50
CA GLN A 337 13.43 -22.62 6.64
C GLN A 337 12.93 -24.07 6.67
N LEU A 338 11.65 -24.29 6.34
CA LEU A 338 11.07 -25.62 6.19
C LEU A 338 11.70 -26.42 5.04
N LEU A 339 12.07 -25.76 3.92
CA LEU A 339 12.81 -26.41 2.84
C LEU A 339 14.18 -26.94 3.31
N PHE A 340 14.93 -26.14 4.08
CA PHE A 340 16.23 -26.57 4.60
C PHE A 340 16.13 -27.77 5.54
N SER A 341 15.09 -27.85 6.37
CA SER A 341 14.87 -29.00 7.25
C SER A 341 14.53 -30.26 6.45
N VAL A 342 13.74 -30.14 5.38
CA VAL A 342 13.43 -31.24 4.46
C VAL A 342 14.68 -31.70 3.71
N GLN A 343 15.51 -30.79 3.20
CA GLN A 343 16.78 -31.15 2.55
C GLN A 343 17.73 -31.90 3.50
N ALA A 344 17.82 -31.46 4.76
CA ALA A 344 18.62 -32.15 5.77
C ALA A 344 18.07 -33.57 6.05
N ALA A 345 16.75 -33.70 6.19
CA ALA A 345 16.09 -34.98 6.40
C ALA A 345 16.30 -35.95 5.22
N LEU A 346 16.22 -35.47 3.97
CA LEU A 346 16.46 -36.27 2.78
C LEU A 346 17.89 -36.84 2.74
N ARG A 347 18.89 -36.01 3.09
CA ARG A 347 20.29 -36.44 3.17
C ARG A 347 20.52 -37.47 4.27
N GLN A 348 19.90 -37.26 5.44
CA GLN A 348 20.08 -38.15 6.59
C GLN A 348 19.40 -39.50 6.40
N LEU A 349 18.26 -39.54 5.71
CA LEU A 349 17.52 -40.76 5.41
C LEU A 349 17.99 -41.46 4.12
N ASN A 350 19.11 -41.01 3.53
CA ASN A 350 19.65 -41.52 2.26
C ASN A 350 18.60 -41.61 1.13
N VAL A 351 17.66 -40.67 1.09
CA VAL A 351 16.58 -40.68 0.09
C VAL A 351 17.15 -40.31 -1.27
N THR A 352 17.05 -41.20 -2.25
CA THR A 352 17.51 -40.91 -3.60
C THR A 352 16.43 -40.17 -4.38
N LEU A 353 16.77 -38.99 -4.90
CA LEU A 353 15.92 -38.17 -5.76
C LEU A 353 16.22 -38.50 -7.23
N HIS A 354 15.20 -38.88 -8.00
CA HIS A 354 15.32 -39.09 -9.44
C HIS A 354 14.25 -38.30 -10.19
N TYR A 355 14.67 -37.49 -11.17
CA TYR A 355 13.77 -36.76 -12.04
C TYR A 355 13.91 -37.30 -13.47
N ALA A 356 12.78 -37.68 -14.07
CA ALA A 356 12.69 -38.15 -15.44
C ALA A 356 11.78 -37.22 -16.25
N ASP A 357 12.33 -36.72 -17.36
CA ASP A 357 11.60 -35.96 -18.37
C ASP A 357 11.14 -36.92 -19.46
N ARG A 358 9.85 -37.30 -19.46
CA ARG A 358 9.25 -38.07 -20.55
C ARG A 358 8.46 -37.07 -21.40
N GLU A 359 8.55 -37.15 -22.73
CA GLU A 359 8.02 -36.16 -23.71
C GLU A 359 6.57 -35.65 -23.51
N LYS A 360 5.78 -36.27 -22.62
CA LYS A 360 4.40 -35.88 -22.27
C LYS A 360 4.13 -35.74 -20.77
N ASP A 361 5.00 -36.24 -19.89
CA ASP A 361 4.81 -36.26 -18.44
C ASP A 361 6.16 -36.13 -17.72
N HIS A 362 6.23 -35.21 -16.75
CA HIS A 362 7.34 -35.11 -15.83
C HIS A 362 7.11 -36.05 -14.65
N LEU A 363 8.14 -36.80 -14.25
CA LEU A 363 8.08 -37.72 -13.13
C LEU A 363 9.20 -37.43 -12.13
N LEU A 364 8.84 -37.16 -10.89
CA LEU A 364 9.77 -37.07 -9.76
C LEU A 364 9.55 -38.26 -8.84
N THR A 365 10.63 -39.01 -8.58
CA THR A 365 10.63 -40.17 -7.70
C THR A 365 11.53 -39.92 -6.50
N LEU A 366 11.00 -40.09 -5.29
CA LEU A 366 11.77 -40.17 -4.05
C LEU A 366 11.80 -41.63 -3.58
N ALA A 367 12.99 -42.23 -3.51
CA ALA A 367 13.15 -43.59 -3.01
C ALA A 367 13.60 -43.60 -1.55
N PHE A 368 12.82 -44.27 -0.70
CA PHE A 368 13.06 -44.38 0.73
C PHE A 368 13.50 -45.78 1.12
N GLU A 369 14.58 -45.87 1.89
CA GLU A 369 14.96 -47.11 2.56
C GLU A 369 14.03 -47.40 3.75
N PRO A 370 13.78 -48.68 4.08
CA PRO A 370 12.91 -49.04 5.20
C PRO A 370 13.54 -48.62 6.53
N ALA A 371 12.76 -47.99 7.40
CA ALA A 371 13.23 -47.66 8.73
C ALA A 371 13.40 -48.93 9.59
N SER A 372 14.47 -49.02 10.38
CA SER A 372 14.65 -50.12 11.32
C SER A 372 13.64 -50.00 12.47
N VAL A 373 12.51 -50.68 12.35
CA VAL A 373 11.50 -50.72 13.42
C VAL A 373 12.11 -51.49 14.59
N LYS A 374 12.44 -50.80 15.68
CA LYS A 374 12.66 -51.48 16.96
C LYS A 374 11.28 -51.90 17.45
N GLU A 375 10.97 -53.18 17.29
CA GLU A 375 9.82 -53.78 17.97
C GLU A 375 9.99 -53.47 19.46
N THR A 376 9.07 -52.68 19.99
CA THR A 376 8.96 -52.52 21.43
C THR A 376 8.17 -53.76 21.84
N GLU A 377 8.89 -54.81 22.27
CA GLU A 377 8.28 -55.99 22.86
C GLU A 377 7.44 -55.55 24.07
N GLU A 378 6.13 -55.81 23.96
CA GLU A 378 5.04 -55.87 24.96
C GLU A 378 4.81 -54.71 25.96
#